data_AF-A0A943DHP7-F1
#
_entry.id   AF-A0A943DHP7-F1
#
_cell.length_a   1.000
_cell.length_b   1.000
_cell.length_c   1.000
_cell.angle_alpha   90.00
_cell.angle_beta   90.00
_cell.angle_gamma   90.00
#
_symmetry.space_group_name_H-M   'P 1'
#
loop_
_entity.id
_entity.type
_entity.pdbx_description
1 polymer ?
#
loop_
_entity_poly.entity_id
_entity_poly.type
_entity_poly.pdbx_seq_one_letter_code
_entity_poly.pdbx_strand_id
1 'polypeptide(L)'
;NRFGNIVKNLTVFPENMIRNMNSTFGLIFSQRAMLTLIEKGMTREQAYDLVQPKTAQSWDNQVDFKPLLEADPEVTSRLTQEEIDEIFNPTYYTKRVDEIFERIGLGD
;
A
#
# COMPACT_ATOMS: atom_id res chain seq x y z
N ASN A 1 9.96 -11.62 -36.19
CA ASN A 1 9.93 -11.20 -34.77
C ASN A 1 8.64 -11.62 -34.07
N ARG A 2 8.52 -12.91 -33.69
CA ARG A 2 7.32 -13.46 -33.04
C ARG A 2 7.04 -12.82 -31.67
N PHE A 3 8.07 -12.64 -30.84
CA PHE A 3 7.91 -12.08 -29.49
C PHE A 3 7.49 -10.60 -29.51
N GLY A 4 8.08 -9.78 -30.38
CA GLY A 4 7.70 -8.37 -30.52
C GLY A 4 6.22 -8.19 -30.90
N ASN A 5 5.67 -9.07 -31.75
CA ASN A 5 4.25 -9.05 -32.10
C ASN A 5 3.35 -9.47 -30.94
N ILE A 6 3.83 -10.31 -30.02
CA ILE A 6 3.09 -10.69 -28.81
C ILE A 6 3.00 -9.48 -27.88
N VAL A 7 4.13 -8.81 -27.58
CA VAL A 7 4.14 -7.63 -26.71
C VAL A 7 3.30 -6.49 -27.30
N LYS A 8 3.42 -6.23 -28.61
CA LYS A 8 2.66 -5.18 -29.31
C LYS A 8 1.14 -5.38 -29.22
N ASN A 9 0.67 -6.61 -29.25
CA ASN A 9 -0.76 -6.94 -29.25
C ASN A 9 -1.24 -7.47 -27.88
N LEU A 10 -0.42 -7.36 -26.84
CA LEU A 10 -0.74 -7.87 -25.52
C LEU A 10 -1.93 -7.10 -24.95
N THR A 11 -3.00 -7.82 -24.63
CA THR A 11 -4.13 -7.24 -23.91
C THR A 11 -3.78 -7.10 -22.44
N VAL A 12 -3.71 -5.87 -21.96
CA VAL A 12 -3.53 -5.55 -20.53
C VAL A 12 -4.91 -5.32 -19.91
N PHE A 13 -5.11 -5.82 -18.70
CA PHE A 13 -6.38 -5.69 -17.95
C PHE A 13 -6.16 -4.89 -16.66
N PRO A 14 -6.18 -3.55 -16.71
CA PRO A 14 -5.93 -2.70 -15.53
C PRO A 14 -6.87 -3.00 -14.36
N GLU A 15 -8.15 -3.28 -14.65
CA GLU A 15 -9.15 -3.63 -13.62
C GLU A 15 -8.77 -4.90 -12.85
N ASN A 16 -8.21 -5.90 -13.55
CA ASN A 16 -7.74 -7.12 -12.89
C ASN A 16 -6.50 -6.84 -12.03
N MET A 17 -5.62 -5.92 -12.46
CA MET A 17 -4.46 -5.53 -11.67
C MET A 17 -4.89 -4.88 -10.35
N ILE A 18 -5.82 -3.93 -10.41
CA ILE A 18 -6.38 -3.25 -9.23
C ILE A 18 -7.10 -4.25 -8.32
N ARG A 19 -7.96 -5.11 -8.88
CA ARG A 19 -8.67 -6.14 -8.11
C ARG A 19 -7.69 -7.06 -7.38
N ASN A 20 -6.62 -7.49 -8.04
CA ASN A 20 -5.62 -8.38 -7.43
C ASN A 20 -4.89 -7.70 -6.27
N MET A 21 -4.57 -6.41 -6.38
CA MET A 21 -3.99 -5.64 -5.27
C MET A 21 -4.93 -5.60 -4.06
N ASN A 22 -6.22 -5.34 -4.30
CA ASN A 22 -7.24 -5.29 -3.25
C ASN A 22 -7.59 -6.66 -2.65
N SER A 23 -7.20 -7.76 -3.31
CA SER A 23 -7.46 -9.14 -2.82
C SER A 23 -6.68 -9.49 -1.54
N THR A 24 -5.81 -8.59 -1.07
CA THR A 24 -5.05 -8.71 0.17
C THR A 24 -5.66 -7.91 1.32
N PHE A 25 -6.89 -7.39 1.18
CA PHE A 25 -7.59 -6.62 2.22
C PHE A 25 -6.81 -5.39 2.70
N GLY A 26 -5.98 -4.79 1.84
CA GLY A 26 -5.14 -3.63 2.16
C GLY A 26 -3.84 -3.95 2.90
N LEU A 27 -3.46 -5.22 3.05
CA LEU A 27 -2.23 -5.62 3.76
C LEU A 27 -0.94 -5.13 3.10
N ILE A 28 -0.96 -4.85 1.79
CA ILE A 28 0.19 -4.26 1.07
C ILE A 28 0.63 -2.90 1.65
N PHE A 29 -0.24 -2.22 2.41
CA PHE A 29 0.04 -0.93 3.05
C PHE A 29 0.60 -1.07 4.47
N SER A 30 0.71 -2.28 5.03
CA SER A 30 1.16 -2.54 6.41
C SER A 30 2.53 -1.95 6.74
N GLN A 31 3.50 -2.04 5.82
CA GLN A 31 4.81 -1.41 6.02
C GLN A 31 4.70 0.11 6.12
N ARG A 32 3.85 0.73 5.30
CA ARG A 32 3.65 2.18 5.33
C ARG A 32 2.98 2.60 6.64
N ALA A 33 2.00 1.86 7.12
CA ALA A 33 1.40 2.08 8.44
C ALA A 33 2.46 2.07 9.56
N MET A 34 3.34 1.06 9.59
CA MET A 34 4.43 1.00 10.56
C MET A 34 5.38 2.19 10.45
N LEU A 35 5.80 2.56 9.22
CA LEU A 35 6.73 3.66 9.02
C LEU A 35 6.12 5.00 9.45
N THR A 36 4.85 5.25 9.12
CA THR A 36 4.16 6.48 9.54
C THR A 36 4.01 6.56 11.06
N LEU A 37 3.73 5.45 11.75
CA LEU A 37 3.72 5.42 13.22
C LEU A 37 5.11 5.71 13.83
N ILE A 38 6.18 5.20 13.21
CA ILE A 38 7.56 5.50 13.61
C ILE A 38 7.87 6.98 13.41
N GLU A 39 7.46 7.57 12.28
CA GLU A 39 7.60 9.01 12.00
C GLU A 39 6.84 9.88 13.03
N LYS A 40 5.79 9.33 13.64
CA LYS A 40 5.01 9.95 14.73
C LYS A 40 5.55 9.66 16.13
N GLY A 41 6.76 9.12 16.21
CA GLY A 41 7.51 8.99 17.46
C GLY A 41 7.41 7.63 18.16
N MET A 42 6.81 6.61 17.52
CA MET A 42 6.94 5.24 18.02
C MET A 42 8.33 4.68 17.74
N THR A 43 8.80 3.78 18.61
CA THR A 43 9.93 2.92 18.24
C THR A 43 9.49 1.93 17.16
N ARG A 44 10.46 1.38 16.43
CA ARG A 44 10.19 0.34 15.43
C ARG A 44 9.51 -0.89 16.02
N GLU A 45 9.92 -1.28 17.22
CA GLU A 45 9.35 -2.43 17.95
C GLU A 45 7.89 -2.16 18.32
N GLN A 46 7.59 -0.99 18.91
CA GLN A 46 6.21 -0.59 19.23
C GLN A 46 5.30 -0.58 18.00
N ALA A 47 5.76 0.01 16.89
CA ALA A 47 4.99 0.05 15.66
C ALA A 47 4.74 -1.36 15.08
N TYR A 48 5.74 -2.25 15.17
CA TYR A 48 5.61 -3.63 14.73
C TYR A 48 4.61 -4.41 15.58
N ASP A 49 4.75 -4.36 16.91
CA ASP A 49 3.88 -5.05 17.86
C ASP A 49 2.43 -4.56 17.78
N LEU A 50 2.23 -3.27 17.44
CA LEU A 50 0.90 -2.71 17.25
C LEU A 50 0.25 -3.12 15.93
N VAL A 51 1.00 -3.15 14.83
CA VAL A 51 0.49 -3.38 13.47
C VAL A 51 0.35 -4.87 13.16
N GLN A 52 1.31 -5.70 13.58
CA GLN A 52 1.38 -7.10 13.20
C GLN A 52 0.12 -7.91 13.61
N PRO A 53 -0.42 -7.78 14.84
CA PRO A 53 -1.65 -8.50 15.21
C PRO A 53 -2.86 -8.11 14.35
N LYS A 54 -2.96 -6.84 13.93
CA LYS A 54 -4.03 -6.36 13.04
C LYS A 54 -3.88 -6.92 11.63
N THR A 55 -2.64 -7.07 11.14
CA THR A 55 -2.41 -7.71 9.84
C THR A 55 -2.81 -9.18 9.85
N ALA A 56 -2.50 -9.91 10.94
CA ALA A 56 -2.94 -11.28 11.13
C ALA A 56 -4.48 -11.37 11.21
N GLN A 57 -5.11 -10.48 11.99
CA GLN A 57 -6.57 -10.42 12.08
C GLN A 57 -7.25 -10.15 10.74
N SER A 58 -6.72 -9.22 9.94
CA SER A 58 -7.23 -8.91 8.60
C SER A 58 -7.14 -10.14 7.68
N TRP A 59 -6.01 -10.85 7.72
CA TRP A 59 -5.81 -12.05 6.92
C TRP A 59 -6.72 -13.22 7.34
N ASP A 60 -6.72 -13.54 8.63
CA ASP A 60 -7.43 -14.70 9.18
C ASP A 60 -8.94 -14.56 9.05
N ASN A 61 -9.46 -13.33 9.19
CA ASN A 61 -10.89 -13.05 9.15
C ASN A 61 -11.37 -12.46 7.82
N GLN A 62 -10.47 -12.25 6.85
CA GLN A 62 -10.78 -11.65 5.55
C GLN A 62 -11.50 -10.30 5.66
N VAL A 63 -11.01 -9.44 6.57
CA VAL A 63 -11.55 -8.10 6.79
C VAL A 63 -10.52 -7.05 6.40
N ASP A 64 -10.99 -5.89 5.97
CA ASP A 64 -10.11 -4.80 5.56
C ASP A 64 -9.21 -4.32 6.70
N PHE A 65 -7.93 -4.15 6.39
CA PHE A 65 -6.91 -3.73 7.34
C PHE A 65 -7.10 -2.28 7.83
N LYS A 66 -7.62 -1.39 6.98
CA LYS A 66 -7.81 0.03 7.31
C LYS A 66 -8.76 0.25 8.50
N PRO A 67 -9.99 -0.33 8.52
CA PRO A 67 -10.85 -0.25 9.70
C PRO A 67 -10.23 -0.77 11.00
N LEU A 68 -9.33 -1.77 10.93
CA LEU A 68 -8.63 -2.27 12.12
C LEU A 68 -7.66 -1.24 12.71
N LEU A 69 -7.08 -0.38 11.88
CA LEU A 69 -6.25 0.75 12.33
C LEU A 69 -7.12 1.89 12.88
N GLU A 70 -8.22 2.22 12.21
CA GLU A 70 -9.17 3.26 12.64
C GLU A 70 -9.86 2.93 13.97
N ALA A 71 -10.08 1.65 14.24
CA ALA A 71 -10.69 1.20 15.49
C ALA A 71 -9.71 1.17 16.68
N ASP A 72 -8.41 1.36 16.46
CA ASP A 72 -7.40 1.24 17.50
C ASP A 72 -7.06 2.60 18.15
N PRO A 73 -7.25 2.75 19.48
CA PRO A 73 -6.97 4.00 20.19
C PRO A 73 -5.50 4.43 20.15
N GLU A 74 -4.56 3.48 20.12
CA GLU A 74 -3.13 3.80 20.08
C GLU A 74 -2.72 4.35 18.71
N VAL A 75 -3.37 3.88 17.64
CA VAL A 75 -3.22 4.44 16.30
C VAL A 75 -3.87 5.82 16.20
N THR A 76 -5.15 5.93 16.56
CA THR A 76 -5.93 7.17 16.41
C THR A 76 -5.53 8.28 17.37
N SER A 77 -4.85 7.98 18.47
CA SER A 77 -4.21 9.00 19.31
C SER A 77 -2.98 9.65 18.68
N ARG A 78 -2.44 9.08 17.59
CA ARG A 78 -1.21 9.53 16.92
C ARG A 78 -1.41 9.99 15.48
N LEU A 79 -2.36 9.37 14.79
CA LEU A 79 -2.68 9.64 13.39
C LEU A 79 -4.06 10.26 13.28
N THR A 80 -4.18 11.30 12.46
CA THR A 80 -5.50 11.78 12.05
C THR A 80 -6.13 10.83 11.03
N GLN A 81 -7.43 10.98 10.78
CA GLN A 81 -8.12 10.21 9.76
C GLN A 81 -7.50 10.42 8.38
N GLU A 82 -7.11 11.65 8.05
CA GLU A 82 -6.46 11.98 6.77
C GLU A 82 -5.10 11.29 6.64
N GLU A 83 -4.34 11.16 7.73
CA GLU A 83 -3.05 10.46 7.73
C GLU A 83 -3.23 8.95 7.57
N ILE A 84 -4.29 8.39 8.18
CA ILE A 84 -4.68 7.00 7.94
C ILE A 84 -5.10 6.83 6.48
N ASP A 85 -5.96 7.68 5.94
CA ASP A 85 -6.39 7.63 4.54
C ASP A 85 -5.19 7.66 3.57
N GLU A 86 -4.23 8.53 3.84
CA GLU A 86 -3.04 8.68 3.02
C GLU A 86 -2.16 7.42 3.04
N ILE A 87 -2.04 6.69 4.17
CA ILE A 87 -1.34 5.40 4.21
C ILE A 87 -1.86 4.43 3.13
N PHE A 88 -3.17 4.40 2.92
CA PHE A 88 -3.84 3.50 1.96
C PHE A 88 -3.95 4.08 0.54
N ASN A 89 -3.33 5.22 0.27
CA ASN A 89 -3.30 5.82 -1.06
C ASN A 89 -2.24 5.12 -1.96
N PRO A 90 -2.64 4.38 -3.03
CA PRO A 90 -1.70 3.66 -3.88
C PRO A 90 -0.80 4.58 -4.73
N THR A 91 -1.22 5.83 -4.97
CA THR A 91 -0.45 6.80 -5.76
C THR A 91 0.90 7.14 -5.14
N TYR A 92 1.05 6.92 -3.83
CA TYR A 92 2.33 7.06 -3.15
C TYR A 92 3.44 6.20 -3.77
N TYR A 93 3.10 5.02 -4.28
CA TYR A 93 4.06 4.10 -4.91
C TYR A 93 4.38 4.45 -6.35
N THR A 94 3.59 5.32 -7.00
CA THR A 94 3.82 5.76 -8.38
C THR A 94 4.44 7.15 -8.48
N LYS A 95 4.68 7.84 -7.35
CA LYS A 95 5.23 9.22 -7.31
C LYS A 95 6.60 9.43 -7.98
N ARG A 96 7.31 8.35 -8.33
CA ARG A 96 8.62 8.39 -9.00
C ARG A 96 8.59 7.77 -10.40
N VAL A 97 7.41 7.43 -10.93
CA VAL A 97 7.28 6.81 -12.26
C VAL A 97 7.86 7.72 -13.33
N ASP A 98 7.49 9.01 -13.34
CA ASP A 98 7.98 9.98 -14.33
C ASP A 98 9.51 10.10 -14.31
N GLU A 99 10.11 10.21 -13.13
CA GLU A 99 11.58 10.24 -12.95
C GLU A 99 12.26 8.99 -13.51
N ILE A 100 11.63 7.81 -13.39
CA ILE A 100 12.16 6.56 -13.96
C ILE A 100 12.05 6.58 -15.50
N PHE A 101 10.96 7.09 -16.06
CA PHE A 101 10.76 7.21 -17.51
C PHE A 101 11.76 8.19 -18.13
N GLU A 102 12.01 9.34 -17.49
CA GLU A 102 13.04 10.29 -17.89
C GLU A 102 14.43 9.64 -18.00
N ARG A 103 14.83 8.86 -16.98
CA ARG A 103 16.15 8.20 -16.94
C ARG A 103 16.38 7.21 -18.09
N ILE A 104 15.33 6.64 -18.65
CA ILE A 104 15.41 5.70 -19.78
C ILE A 104 15.10 6.34 -21.13
N GLY A 105 14.98 7.67 -21.18
CA GLY A 105 14.70 8.41 -22.41
C GLY A 105 13.28 8.24 -22.93
N LEU A 106 12.32 7.92 -22.05
CA LEU A 106 10.89 7.80 -22.34
C LEU A 106 10.05 8.84 -21.56
N GLY A 107 10.70 9.85 -20.97
CA GLY A 107 10.00 11.00 -20.38
C GLY A 107 9.37 11.87 -21.47
N ASP A 108 8.37 12.66 -21.08
CA ASP A 108 7.69 13.63 -21.95
C ASP A 108 8.59 14.82 -22.33
#